data_AF-A0A9W7Z306-F1
#
_entry.id   AF-A0A9W7Z306-F1
#
_cell.length_a   1.000
_cell.length_b   1.000
_cell.length_c   1.000
_cell.angle_alpha   90.00
_cell.angle_beta   90.00
_cell.angle_gamma   90.00
#
_symmetry.space_group_name_H-M   'P 1'
#
loop_
_entity.id
_entity.type
_entity.pdbx_description
1 polymer ?
#
loop_
_entity_poly.entity_id
_entity_poly.type
_entity_poly.pdbx_seq_one_letter_code
_entity_poly.pdbx_strand_id
1 'polypeptide(L)'
;MNNLIGSIHALKRRANTEHATTLLHKIAAQVRPIMHARGWRVGTLREFYPRTPNLLGLNVNKGLEIRLRLRSPHADSEFLPFEDLVGTMLHELVHIERSPHDKVFYALLDTITAETEKLMAKGYSGDGFYSEGQRVGVGVSHNVPRYKARELAARAVERRHRFSQAPRTLGTIGDQHMHTPAQMAAMALDRRLRDEKWCGAALAQPSDDLPPTDSGDLIIIVSDSESDSPIIIN
;
A
#
# COMPACT_ATOMS: atom_id res chain seq x y z
N MET A 1 -13.15 14.62 -6.19
CA MET A 1 -12.56 13.26 -6.20
C MET A 1 -13.08 12.54 -4.98
N ASN A 2 -13.86 11.46 -5.14
CA ASN A 2 -14.37 10.71 -3.99
C ASN A 2 -13.21 10.03 -3.29
N ASN A 3 -12.90 10.47 -2.07
CA ASN A 3 -11.85 9.86 -1.28
C ASN A 3 -12.36 8.50 -0.77
N LEU A 4 -11.75 7.41 -1.25
CA LEU A 4 -12.09 6.04 -0.87
C LEU A 4 -11.47 5.65 0.49
N ILE A 5 -10.43 6.37 0.92
CA ILE A 5 -9.79 6.22 2.22
C ILE A 5 -9.86 7.56 2.94
N GLY A 6 -10.59 7.66 4.04
CA GLY A 6 -10.86 8.93 4.72
C GLY A 6 -9.61 9.62 5.27
N SER A 7 -8.88 8.94 6.17
CA SER A 7 -7.63 9.43 6.77
C SER A 7 -6.51 8.41 6.75
N ILE A 8 -5.26 8.87 6.75
CA ILE A 8 -4.06 8.02 6.74
C ILE A 8 -3.12 8.47 7.87
N HIS A 9 -2.66 7.53 8.70
CA HIS A 9 -1.83 7.83 9.87
C HIS A 9 -0.67 6.85 10.06
N ALA A 10 0.56 7.37 10.05
CA ALA A 10 1.76 6.64 10.49
C ALA A 10 2.01 6.80 12.00
N LEU A 11 2.85 5.94 12.59
CA LEU A 11 3.25 6.03 13.99
C LEU A 11 4.20 7.21 14.21
N LYS A 12 3.79 8.20 15.02
CA LYS A 12 4.54 9.46 15.22
C LYS A 12 5.90 9.29 15.91
N ARG A 13 6.01 8.36 16.88
CA ARG A 13 7.18 8.19 17.75
C ARG A 13 8.12 7.05 17.29
N ARG A 14 8.26 6.87 15.97
CA ARG A 14 9.09 5.81 15.36
C ARG A 14 10.09 6.42 14.37
N ALA A 15 11.16 5.72 14.05
CA ALA A 15 12.14 6.19 13.07
C ALA A 15 11.50 6.30 11.67
N ASN A 16 11.96 7.23 10.84
CA ASN A 16 11.54 7.32 9.42
C ASN A 16 10.01 7.44 9.22
N THR A 17 9.29 8.18 10.07
CA THR A 17 7.83 8.37 9.99
C THR A 17 7.37 8.95 8.64
N GLU A 18 8.17 9.83 8.02
CA GLU A 18 7.86 10.38 6.69
C GLU A 18 7.83 9.29 5.61
N HIS A 19 8.76 8.34 5.68
CA HIS A 19 8.79 7.19 4.78
C HIS A 19 7.58 6.28 5.00
N ALA A 20 7.22 5.99 6.26
CA ALA A 20 6.03 5.23 6.61
C ALA A 20 4.75 5.88 6.06
N THR A 21 4.62 7.20 6.21
CA THR A 21 3.49 7.98 5.68
C THR A 21 3.43 7.88 4.16
N THR A 22 4.58 8.05 3.48
CA THR A 22 4.68 7.91 2.03
C THR A 22 4.28 6.52 1.56
N LEU A 23 4.74 5.46 2.26
CA LEU A 23 4.36 4.09 1.97
C LEU A 23 2.85 3.86 2.07
N LEU A 24 2.20 4.34 3.14
CA LEU A 24 0.75 4.22 3.28
C LEU A 24 0.00 4.92 2.14
N HIS A 25 0.45 6.11 1.71
CA HIS A 25 -0.13 6.79 0.56
C HIS A 25 0.07 6.00 -0.74
N LYS A 26 1.24 5.39 -0.94
CA LYS A 26 1.52 4.53 -2.11
C LYS A 26 0.61 3.29 -2.11
N ILE A 27 0.45 2.64 -0.96
CA ILE A 27 -0.46 1.48 -0.80
C ILE A 27 -1.89 1.89 -1.13
N ALA A 28 -2.37 2.98 -0.52
CA ALA A 28 -3.70 3.53 -0.76
C ALA A 28 -3.96 3.82 -2.25
N ALA A 29 -2.98 4.41 -2.93
CA ALA A 29 -3.08 4.72 -4.35
C ALA A 29 -3.07 3.45 -5.21
N GLN A 30 -2.25 2.44 -4.85
CA GLN A 30 -2.16 1.18 -5.58
C GLN A 30 -3.48 0.39 -5.57
N VAL A 31 -4.17 0.34 -4.43
CA VAL A 31 -5.41 -0.44 -4.27
C VAL A 31 -6.67 0.32 -4.68
N ARG A 32 -6.55 1.62 -4.99
CA ARG A 32 -7.68 2.48 -5.34
C ARG A 32 -8.56 1.94 -6.47
N PRO A 33 -8.02 1.42 -7.60
CA PRO A 33 -8.85 0.86 -8.67
C PRO A 33 -9.68 -0.35 -8.20
N ILE A 34 -9.11 -1.20 -7.35
CA ILE A 34 -9.77 -2.38 -6.78
C ILE A 34 -10.94 -1.95 -5.88
N MET A 35 -10.68 -0.98 -4.99
CA MET A 35 -11.71 -0.42 -4.11
C MET A 35 -12.85 0.22 -4.91
N HIS A 36 -12.51 1.00 -5.93
CA HIS A 36 -13.49 1.67 -6.78
C HIS A 36 -14.39 0.66 -7.51
N ALA A 37 -13.81 -0.40 -8.09
CA ALA A 37 -14.54 -1.43 -8.82
C ALA A 37 -15.57 -2.17 -7.96
N ARG A 38 -15.34 -2.25 -6.64
CA ARG A 38 -16.17 -2.99 -5.68
C ARG A 38 -17.00 -2.10 -4.75
N GLY A 39 -16.89 -0.77 -4.91
CA GLY A 39 -17.56 0.19 -4.02
C GLY A 39 -17.04 0.16 -2.57
N TRP A 40 -15.86 -0.41 -2.33
CA TRP A 40 -15.27 -0.47 -1.00
C TRP A 40 -14.76 0.89 -0.55
N ARG A 41 -14.92 1.16 0.74
CA ARG A 41 -14.46 2.39 1.39
C ARG A 41 -13.79 2.04 2.71
N VAL A 42 -12.74 2.77 3.04
CA VAL A 42 -12.03 2.66 4.31
C VAL A 42 -12.10 4.00 5.04
N GLY A 43 -12.50 4.00 6.32
CA GLY A 43 -12.52 5.22 7.12
C GLY A 43 -11.10 5.71 7.39
N THR A 44 -10.29 4.86 8.01
CA THR A 44 -8.91 5.18 8.38
C THR A 44 -7.95 4.05 7.99
N LEU A 45 -6.83 4.39 7.35
CA LEU A 45 -5.70 3.49 7.11
C LEU A 45 -4.54 3.89 8.04
N ARG A 46 -4.11 2.99 8.91
CA ARG A 46 -3.16 3.31 9.98
C ARG A 46 -1.99 2.32 10.04
N GLU A 47 -0.80 2.82 10.33
CA GLU A 47 0.33 1.97 10.72
C GLU A 47 0.16 1.47 12.16
N PHE A 48 0.43 0.19 12.40
CA PHE A 48 0.60 -0.34 13.75
C PHE A 48 1.87 -1.20 13.88
N TYR A 49 2.26 -1.49 15.12
CA TYR A 49 3.40 -2.35 15.41
C TYR A 49 3.09 -3.22 16.64
N PRO A 50 2.25 -4.26 16.48
CA PRO A 50 1.87 -5.11 17.61
C PRO A 50 3.04 -5.94 18.12
N ARG A 51 2.94 -6.46 19.35
CA ARG A 51 3.96 -7.36 19.93
C ARG A 51 4.01 -8.72 19.22
N THR A 52 2.88 -9.19 18.73
CA THR A 52 2.78 -10.46 18.01
C THR A 52 3.44 -10.33 16.63
N PRO A 53 4.57 -11.03 16.37
CA PRO A 53 5.36 -10.81 15.16
C PRO A 53 4.61 -11.19 13.88
N ASN A 54 3.74 -12.19 13.96
CA ASN A 54 2.97 -12.68 12.82
C ASN A 54 1.80 -11.77 12.43
N LEU A 55 1.37 -10.86 13.30
CA LEU A 55 0.25 -9.98 13.03
C LEU A 55 0.68 -8.84 12.09
N LEU A 56 0.26 -8.90 10.84
CA LEU A 56 0.65 -7.93 9.80
C LEU A 56 -0.50 -7.02 9.35
N GLY A 57 -1.75 -7.47 9.48
CA GLY A 57 -2.93 -6.71 9.10
C GLY A 57 -4.08 -6.88 10.09
N LEU A 58 -4.94 -5.87 10.18
CA LEU A 58 -6.20 -5.94 10.92
C LEU A 58 -7.25 -5.02 10.30
N ASN A 59 -8.37 -5.59 9.86
CA ASN A 59 -9.58 -4.88 9.50
C ASN A 59 -10.53 -4.78 10.71
N VAL A 60 -10.85 -3.56 11.11
CA VAL A 60 -11.82 -3.23 12.16
C VAL A 60 -13.14 -2.81 11.53
N ASN A 61 -14.23 -3.47 11.94
CA ASN A 61 -15.60 -3.13 11.57
C ASN A 61 -15.82 -2.99 10.05
N LYS A 62 -15.32 -3.94 9.26
CA LYS A 62 -15.55 -4.01 7.80
C LYS A 62 -15.14 -2.73 7.07
N GLY A 63 -13.94 -2.24 7.36
CA GLY A 63 -13.36 -1.07 6.70
C GLY A 63 -13.54 0.24 7.47
N LEU A 64 -14.03 0.25 8.71
CA LEU A 64 -13.97 1.47 9.53
C LEU A 64 -12.51 1.90 9.71
N GLU A 65 -11.65 0.95 10.10
CA GLU A 65 -10.22 1.17 10.21
C GLU A 65 -9.47 -0.07 9.72
N ILE A 66 -8.43 0.12 8.91
CA ILE A 66 -7.48 -0.93 8.55
C ILE A 66 -6.13 -0.55 9.13
N ARG A 67 -5.50 -1.49 9.83
CA ARG A 67 -4.16 -1.35 10.39
C ARG A 67 -3.18 -2.25 9.66
N LEU A 68 -2.04 -1.70 9.27
CA LEU A 68 -0.98 -2.43 8.58
C LEU A 68 0.34 -2.32 9.35
N ARG A 69 1.07 -3.44 9.45
CA ARG A 69 2.44 -3.45 9.95
C ARG A 69 3.32 -3.10 8.77
N LEU A 70 4.01 -1.97 8.85
CA LEU A 70 4.93 -1.52 7.80
C LEU A 70 6.37 -1.99 8.01
N ARG A 71 6.71 -2.38 9.25
CA ARG A 71 8.09 -2.60 9.70
C ARG A 71 8.34 -4.05 10.06
N SER A 72 9.58 -4.49 9.90
CA SER A 72 10.01 -5.82 10.34
C SER A 72 9.76 -6.00 11.84
N PRO A 73 9.20 -7.13 12.30
CA PRO A 73 8.95 -7.37 13.72
C PRO A 73 10.24 -7.45 14.57
N HIS A 74 11.38 -7.70 13.93
CA HIS A 74 12.68 -7.82 14.58
C HIS A 74 13.51 -6.52 14.49
N ALA A 75 13.15 -5.60 13.60
CA ALA A 75 13.88 -4.37 13.36
C ALA A 75 12.94 -3.21 12.99
N ASP A 76 12.73 -2.30 13.94
CA ASP A 76 11.82 -1.16 13.78
C ASP A 76 12.27 -0.14 12.71
N SER A 77 13.56 -0.13 12.36
CA SER A 77 14.09 0.74 11.29
C SER A 77 13.91 0.16 9.88
N GLU A 78 13.59 -1.13 9.78
CA GLU A 78 13.47 -1.84 8.50
C GLU A 78 12.00 -1.95 8.10
N PHE A 79 11.70 -1.59 6.85
CA PHE A 79 10.36 -1.69 6.29
C PHE A 79 10.19 -2.99 5.51
N LEU A 80 8.99 -3.55 5.57
CA LEU A 80 8.63 -4.71 4.75
C LEU A 80 8.60 -4.32 3.26
N PRO A 81 8.85 -5.28 2.34
CA PRO A 81 8.72 -5.06 0.92
C PRO A 81 7.34 -4.50 0.54
N PHE A 82 7.31 -3.59 -0.44
CA PHE A 82 6.07 -2.91 -0.84
C PHE A 82 5.00 -3.90 -1.33
N GLU A 83 5.43 -4.94 -2.03
CA GLU A 83 4.58 -6.01 -2.56
C GLU A 83 3.87 -6.77 -1.43
N ASP A 84 4.58 -7.08 -0.35
CA ASP A 84 4.02 -7.76 0.83
C ASP A 84 3.00 -6.88 1.56
N LEU A 85 3.26 -5.57 1.62
CA LEU A 85 2.34 -4.58 2.19
C LEU A 85 1.06 -4.45 1.37
N VAL A 86 1.18 -4.45 0.03
CA VAL A 86 0.02 -4.45 -0.87
C VAL A 86 -0.77 -5.75 -0.71
N GLY A 87 -0.11 -6.91 -0.65
CA GLY A 87 -0.76 -8.20 -0.41
C GLY A 87 -1.55 -8.21 0.90
N THR A 88 -0.96 -7.68 1.97
CA THR A 88 -1.64 -7.55 3.27
C THR A 88 -2.83 -6.59 3.18
N MET A 89 -2.69 -5.45 2.50
CA MET A 89 -3.80 -4.52 2.29
C MET A 89 -4.96 -5.17 1.51
N LEU A 90 -4.67 -5.95 0.47
CA LEU A 90 -5.70 -6.66 -0.30
C LEU A 90 -6.45 -7.68 0.58
N HIS A 91 -5.71 -8.44 1.40
CA HIS A 91 -6.29 -9.34 2.40
C HIS A 91 -7.28 -8.60 3.31
N GLU A 92 -6.85 -7.49 3.91
CA GLU A 92 -7.71 -6.70 4.79
C GLU A 92 -8.91 -6.08 4.05
N LEU A 93 -8.78 -5.73 2.77
CA LEU A 93 -9.92 -5.24 1.98
C LEU A 93 -11.00 -6.33 1.77
N VAL A 94 -10.61 -7.59 1.57
CA VAL A 94 -11.58 -8.70 1.45
C VAL A 94 -12.44 -8.81 2.72
N HIS A 95 -11.87 -8.51 3.89
CA HIS A 95 -12.60 -8.51 5.16
C HIS A 95 -13.72 -7.47 5.27
N ILE A 96 -13.83 -6.51 4.35
CA ILE A 96 -15.01 -5.63 4.23
C ILE A 96 -16.26 -6.47 3.87
N GLU A 97 -16.10 -7.47 3.02
CA GLU A 97 -17.20 -8.31 2.52
C GLU A 97 -17.28 -9.65 3.24
N ARG A 98 -16.14 -10.32 3.44
CA ARG A 98 -16.06 -11.68 3.98
C ARG A 98 -15.09 -11.77 5.15
N SER A 99 -15.60 -12.01 6.36
CA SER A 99 -14.77 -12.15 7.56
C SER A 99 -14.08 -13.53 7.68
N PRO A 100 -14.74 -14.68 7.45
CA PRO A 100 -14.09 -15.98 7.59
C PRO A 100 -13.10 -16.29 6.45
N HIS A 101 -11.95 -16.88 6.76
CA HIS A 101 -10.95 -17.35 5.80
C HIS A 101 -11.37 -18.66 5.10
N ASP A 102 -12.51 -18.63 4.42
CA ASP A 102 -13.05 -19.78 3.69
C ASP A 102 -12.70 -19.77 2.19
N LYS A 103 -13.19 -20.76 1.45
CA LYS A 103 -12.94 -20.85 0.01
C LYS A 103 -13.40 -19.60 -0.77
N VAL A 104 -14.45 -18.93 -0.30
CA VAL A 104 -14.99 -17.71 -0.95
C VAL A 104 -14.05 -16.53 -0.71
N PHE A 105 -13.54 -16.38 0.52
CA PHE A 105 -12.52 -15.39 0.86
C PHE A 105 -11.30 -15.52 -0.06
N TYR A 106 -10.75 -16.72 -0.18
CA TYR A 106 -9.56 -16.96 -1.00
C TYR A 106 -9.80 -16.75 -2.49
N ALA A 107 -10.96 -17.17 -3.02
CA ALA A 107 -11.29 -16.92 -4.41
C ALA A 107 -11.37 -15.42 -4.74
N LEU A 108 -11.93 -14.62 -3.82
CA LEU A 108 -11.96 -13.17 -3.96
C LEU A 108 -10.57 -12.55 -3.83
N LEU A 109 -9.77 -13.00 -2.85
CA LEU A 109 -8.39 -12.54 -2.66
C LEU A 109 -7.52 -12.82 -3.89
N ASP A 110 -7.58 -14.02 -4.45
CA ASP A 110 -6.84 -14.40 -5.66
C ASP A 110 -7.25 -13.52 -6.85
N THR A 111 -8.55 -13.26 -7.00
CA THR A 111 -9.09 -12.40 -8.06
C THR A 111 -8.54 -10.98 -7.97
N ILE A 112 -8.62 -10.35 -6.80
CA ILE A 112 -8.13 -8.97 -6.63
C ILE A 112 -6.61 -8.89 -6.70
N THR A 113 -5.91 -9.92 -6.26
CA THR A 113 -4.44 -9.99 -6.35
C THR A 113 -4.00 -10.00 -7.80
N ALA A 114 -4.60 -10.87 -8.63
CA ALA A 114 -4.31 -10.91 -10.07
C ALA A 114 -4.66 -9.59 -10.78
N GLU A 115 -5.76 -8.93 -10.39
CA GLU A 115 -6.11 -7.59 -10.90
C GLU A 115 -5.05 -6.54 -10.54
N THR A 116 -4.59 -6.52 -9.29
CA THR A 116 -3.55 -5.59 -8.81
C THR A 116 -2.20 -5.86 -9.47
N GLU A 117 -1.77 -7.11 -9.57
CA GLU A 117 -0.53 -7.49 -10.26
C GLU A 117 -0.54 -7.07 -11.72
N LYS A 118 -1.69 -7.23 -12.41
CA LYS A 118 -1.87 -6.77 -13.79
C LYS A 118 -1.76 -5.25 -13.91
N LEU A 119 -2.24 -4.50 -12.92
CA LEU A 119 -2.08 -3.04 -12.86
C LEU A 119 -0.59 -2.67 -12.64
N MET A 120 0.08 -3.33 -11.71
CA MET A 120 1.51 -3.11 -11.44
C MET A 120 2.37 -3.43 -12.68
N ALA A 121 2.09 -4.52 -13.38
CA ALA A 121 2.78 -4.90 -14.62
C ALA A 121 2.60 -3.89 -15.75
N LYS A 122 1.46 -3.18 -15.77
CA LYS A 122 1.20 -2.06 -16.69
C LYS A 122 1.87 -0.76 -16.27
N GLY A 123 2.57 -0.73 -15.14
CA GLY A 123 3.21 0.46 -14.58
C GLY A 123 2.27 1.37 -13.81
N TYR A 124 1.08 0.89 -13.41
CA TYR A 124 0.22 1.65 -12.51
C TYR A 124 0.79 1.66 -11.10
N SER A 125 1.10 2.84 -10.59
CA SER A 125 1.62 3.10 -9.24
C SER A 125 0.75 4.07 -8.44
N GLY A 126 -0.51 4.26 -8.86
CA GLY A 126 -1.46 5.21 -8.27
C GLY A 126 -1.69 6.48 -9.07
N ASP A 127 -2.62 7.31 -8.61
CA ASP A 127 -3.07 8.54 -9.29
C ASP A 127 -2.14 9.75 -9.07
N GLY A 128 -0.94 9.55 -8.52
CA GLY A 128 -0.05 10.64 -8.10
C GLY A 128 1.44 10.30 -8.10
N PHE A 129 2.26 11.36 -8.17
CA PHE A 129 3.73 11.32 -8.11
C PHE A 129 4.23 10.99 -6.68
N TYR A 130 3.99 9.77 -6.21
CA TYR A 130 4.51 9.29 -4.92
C TYR A 130 5.93 8.68 -5.02
N SER A 131 6.54 8.77 -6.21
CA SER A 131 7.98 8.57 -6.40
C SER A 131 8.71 9.90 -6.29
N GLU A 132 9.99 9.89 -5.90
CA GLU A 132 10.84 11.06 -6.08
C GLU A 132 10.75 11.51 -7.54
N GLY A 133 10.34 12.77 -7.75
CA GLY A 133 10.19 13.32 -9.09
C GLY A 133 11.56 13.42 -9.77
N GLN A 134 11.75 12.68 -10.86
CA GLN A 134 12.94 12.84 -11.68
C GLN A 134 12.77 14.10 -12.54
N ARG A 135 13.54 15.16 -12.27
CA ARG A 135 13.52 16.37 -13.11
C ARG A 135 14.10 16.04 -14.48
N VAL A 136 13.22 15.79 -15.44
CA VAL A 136 13.58 15.63 -16.86
C VAL A 136 13.91 17.00 -17.46
N GLY A 137 14.90 17.04 -18.37
CA GLY A 137 15.29 18.28 -19.06
C GLY A 137 16.37 19.12 -18.37
N VAL A 138 16.89 18.71 -17.20
CA VAL A 138 18.08 19.36 -16.62
C VAL A 138 19.28 19.14 -17.54
N GLY A 139 19.86 20.23 -18.05
CA GLY A 139 21.01 20.19 -18.95
C GLY A 139 20.67 19.93 -20.43
N VAL A 140 19.39 19.89 -20.82
CA VAL A 140 18.99 19.82 -22.24
C VAL A 140 18.89 21.25 -22.77
N SER A 141 19.94 21.72 -23.47
CA SER A 141 19.82 22.99 -24.19
C SER A 141 18.89 22.80 -25.40
N HIS A 142 17.89 23.68 -25.54
CA HIS A 142 17.00 23.71 -26.69
C HIS A 142 17.76 24.01 -28.01
N ASN A 143 18.99 24.50 -27.90
CA ASN A 143 19.84 24.90 -29.00
C ASN A 143 21.08 23.97 -29.11
N VAL A 144 20.84 22.66 -29.26
CA VAL A 144 21.91 21.71 -29.61
C VAL A 144 22.17 21.79 -31.12
N PRO A 145 23.40 22.08 -31.58
CA PRO A 145 23.75 22.02 -32.99
C PRO A 145 23.39 20.65 -33.59
N ARG A 146 22.89 20.64 -34.85
CA ARG A 146 22.33 19.44 -35.51
C ARG A 146 23.22 18.20 -35.44
N TYR A 147 24.55 18.37 -35.49
CA TYR A 147 25.50 17.25 -35.41
C TYR A 147 25.50 16.58 -34.02
N LYS A 148 25.43 17.37 -32.93
CA LYS A 148 25.35 16.85 -31.56
C LYS A 148 24.02 16.14 -31.30
N ALA A 149 22.92 16.65 -31.86
CA ALA A 149 21.62 16.00 -31.76
C ALA A 149 21.62 14.61 -32.40
N ARG A 150 22.25 14.47 -33.58
CA ARG A 150 22.41 13.18 -34.28
C ARG A 150 23.27 12.20 -33.48
N GLU A 151 24.35 12.67 -32.88
CA GLU A 151 25.23 11.86 -32.01
C GLU A 151 24.51 11.38 -30.74
N LEU A 152 23.78 12.27 -30.05
CA LEU A 152 22.97 11.92 -28.88
C LEU A 152 21.87 10.91 -29.21
N ALA A 153 21.22 11.06 -30.37
CA ALA A 153 20.23 10.12 -30.88
C ALA A 153 20.85 8.74 -31.15
N ALA A 154 22.02 8.69 -31.80
CA ALA A 154 22.75 7.44 -32.03
C ALA A 154 23.13 6.74 -30.72
N ARG A 155 23.68 7.47 -29.74
CA ARG A 155 23.98 6.94 -28.39
C ARG A 155 22.73 6.44 -27.66
N ALA A 156 21.60 7.11 -27.81
CA ALA A 156 20.33 6.66 -27.22
C ALA A 156 19.85 5.34 -27.83
N VAL A 157 20.01 5.16 -29.15
CA VAL A 157 19.73 3.90 -29.85
C VAL A 157 20.68 2.79 -29.38
N GLU A 158 21.98 3.07 -29.27
CA GLU A 158 22.96 2.10 -28.75
C GLU A 158 22.67 1.69 -27.30
N ARG A 159 22.25 2.63 -26.43
CA ARG A 159 21.82 2.30 -25.06
C ARG A 159 20.59 1.40 -25.05
N ARG A 160 19.60 1.64 -25.92
CA ARG A 160 18.45 0.72 -26.08
C ARG A 160 18.89 -0.65 -26.58
N HIS A 161 19.91 -0.71 -27.44
CA HIS A 161 20.50 -1.97 -27.91
C HIS A 161 21.30 -2.72 -26.84
N ARG A 162 22.01 -2.02 -25.94
CA ARG A 162 22.77 -2.64 -24.85
C ARG A 162 21.88 -3.14 -23.71
N PHE A 163 20.78 -2.45 -23.44
CA PHE A 163 19.80 -2.82 -22.42
C PHE A 163 18.63 -3.68 -22.96
N SER A 164 18.58 -3.95 -24.27
CA SER A 164 17.73 -5.01 -24.80
C SER A 164 18.41 -6.35 -24.57
N GLN A 165 18.18 -6.90 -23.37
CA GLN A 165 18.06 -8.35 -23.29
C GLN A 165 17.04 -8.80 -24.35
N ALA A 166 17.35 -9.91 -25.01
CA ALA A 166 16.63 -10.46 -26.15
C ALA A 166 15.10 -10.28 -26.08
N PRO A 167 14.40 -10.13 -27.22
CA PRO A 167 12.94 -10.12 -27.23
C PRO A 167 12.45 -11.42 -26.58
N ARG A 168 12.03 -11.34 -25.32
CA ARG A 168 11.30 -12.43 -24.68
C ARG A 168 9.96 -12.47 -25.37
N THR A 169 9.78 -13.47 -26.22
CA THR A 169 8.47 -13.87 -26.74
C THR A 169 7.56 -14.03 -25.54
N LEU A 170 6.51 -13.20 -25.48
CA LEU A 170 5.46 -13.33 -24.49
C LEU A 170 4.78 -14.69 -24.76
N GLY A 171 5.04 -15.69 -23.92
CA GLY A 171 4.48 -17.04 -24.07
C GLY A 171 5.46 -18.21 -23.91
N THR A 172 6.76 -17.98 -23.74
CA THR A 172 7.67 -19.07 -23.35
C THR A 172 7.56 -19.32 -21.85
N ILE A 173 6.75 -20.31 -21.50
CA ILE A 173 6.66 -20.85 -20.15
C ILE A 173 8.01 -21.53 -19.86
N GLY A 174 8.85 -20.86 -19.07
CA GLY A 174 9.97 -21.53 -18.42
C GLY A 174 9.41 -22.65 -17.54
N ASP A 175 10.09 -23.79 -17.56
CA ASP A 175 9.72 -25.06 -16.90
C ASP A 175 9.29 -24.85 -15.44
N GLN A 176 8.01 -24.57 -15.23
CA GLN A 176 7.41 -24.50 -13.92
C GLN A 176 7.08 -25.94 -13.54
N HIS A 177 7.71 -26.44 -12.49
CA HIS A 177 7.39 -27.73 -11.91
C HIS A 177 5.88 -27.78 -11.66
N MET A 178 5.17 -28.51 -12.51
CA MET A 178 3.71 -28.55 -12.48
C MET A 178 3.31 -29.37 -11.25
N HIS A 179 3.00 -28.67 -10.16
CA HIS A 179 2.54 -29.30 -8.94
C HIS A 179 1.28 -30.11 -9.23
N THR A 180 1.21 -31.33 -8.70
CA THR A 180 0.00 -32.14 -8.85
C THR A 180 -1.17 -31.41 -8.18
N PRO A 181 -2.43 -31.66 -8.61
CA PRO A 181 -3.60 -31.07 -7.95
C PRO A 181 -3.62 -31.29 -6.43
N ALA A 182 -3.12 -32.45 -5.97
CA ALA A 182 -2.98 -32.75 -4.56
C ALA A 182 -1.93 -31.87 -3.86
N GLN A 183 -0.78 -31.64 -4.49
CA GLN A 183 0.25 -30.73 -3.97
C GLN A 183 -0.25 -29.27 -3.93
N MET A 184 -0.94 -28.82 -4.98
CA MET A 184 -1.54 -27.48 -4.99
C MET A 184 -2.59 -27.31 -3.89
N ALA A 185 -3.44 -28.32 -3.67
CA ALA A 185 -4.42 -28.32 -2.60
C ALA A 185 -3.75 -28.30 -1.20
N ALA A 186 -2.68 -29.06 -1.01
CA ALA A 186 -1.91 -29.06 0.24
C ALA A 186 -1.26 -27.67 0.50
N MET A 187 -0.62 -27.08 -0.51
CA MET A 187 -0.06 -25.73 -0.40
C MET A 187 -1.13 -24.67 -0.12
N ALA A 188 -2.31 -24.81 -0.73
CA ALA A 188 -3.44 -23.93 -0.45
C ALA A 188 -3.90 -24.05 1.00
N LEU A 189 -4.01 -25.26 1.56
CA LEU A 189 -4.34 -25.47 2.97
C LEU A 189 -3.27 -24.89 3.92
N ASP A 190 -1.99 -25.09 3.62
CA ASP A 190 -0.89 -24.52 4.41
C ASP A 190 -0.84 -23.00 4.37
N ARG A 191 -1.29 -22.37 3.27
CA ARG A 191 -1.52 -20.91 3.22
C ARG A 191 -2.66 -20.53 4.18
N ARG A 192 -3.79 -21.24 4.15
CA ARG A 192 -4.93 -20.94 5.06
C ARG A 192 -4.55 -20.99 6.53
N LEU A 193 -3.83 -22.03 6.92
CA LEU A 193 -3.37 -22.22 8.31
C LEU A 193 -2.36 -21.14 8.77
N ARG A 194 -1.59 -20.58 7.84
CA ARG A 194 -0.67 -19.48 8.13
C ARG A 194 -1.40 -18.15 8.24
N ASP A 195 -2.39 -17.91 7.38
CA ASP A 195 -3.15 -16.66 7.37
C ASP A 195 -4.00 -16.48 8.63
N GLU A 196 -4.56 -17.56 9.19
CA GLU A 196 -5.23 -17.53 10.50
C GLU A 196 -4.33 -17.02 11.64
N LYS A 197 -3.00 -17.19 11.51
CA LYS A 197 -2.01 -16.68 12.47
C LYS A 197 -1.52 -15.28 12.12
N TRP A 198 -1.76 -14.84 10.89
CA TRP A 198 -1.28 -13.59 10.31
C TRP A 198 -2.27 -12.43 10.50
N CYS A 199 -3.57 -12.74 10.53
CA CYS A 199 -4.64 -11.76 10.68
C CYS A 199 -5.21 -11.76 12.11
N GLY A 200 -5.34 -10.59 12.70
CA GLY A 200 -5.84 -10.42 14.07
C GLY A 200 -7.35 -10.43 14.20
N ALA A 201 -8.11 -10.74 13.13
CA ALA A 201 -9.57 -10.64 13.12
C ALA A 201 -10.26 -11.45 14.24
N ALA A 202 -9.66 -12.57 14.67
CA ALA A 202 -10.16 -13.39 15.78
C ALA A 202 -9.85 -12.81 17.18
N LEU A 203 -8.90 -11.88 17.29
CA LEU A 203 -8.48 -11.23 18.55
C LEU A 203 -9.27 -9.95 18.85
N ALA A 204 -10.32 -9.64 18.07
CA ALA A 204 -11.25 -8.55 18.37
C ALA A 204 -12.19 -8.92 19.53
N GLN A 205 -11.62 -9.19 20.70
CA GLN A 205 -12.26 -8.97 21.99
C GLN A 205 -11.70 -7.64 22.52
N PRO A 206 -12.52 -6.78 23.16
CA PRO A 206 -12.03 -5.53 23.72
C PRO A 206 -11.23 -5.84 24.98
N SER A 207 -9.93 -6.07 24.84
CA SER A 207 -9.02 -6.14 25.99
C SER A 207 -8.15 -4.89 26.01
N ASP A 208 -8.25 -4.19 27.14
CA ASP A 208 -7.57 -2.97 27.55
C ASP A 208 -6.08 -2.96 27.19
N ASP A 209 -5.69 -2.02 26.32
CA ASP A 209 -4.32 -1.52 26.24
C ASP A 209 -4.40 -0.02 25.89
N LEU A 210 -4.84 0.77 26.88
CA LEU A 210 -4.73 2.23 26.88
C LEU A 210 -3.42 2.61 27.61
N PRO A 211 -2.35 3.02 26.92
CA PRO A 211 -1.28 3.78 27.57
C PRO A 211 -1.73 5.23 27.84
N PRO A 212 -1.18 5.90 28.85
CA PRO A 212 -1.82 7.01 29.54
C PRO A 212 -2.05 8.22 28.63
N THR A 213 -3.18 8.89 28.87
CA THR A 213 -3.52 10.19 28.32
C THR A 213 -2.45 11.21 28.70
N ASP A 214 -1.64 11.62 27.73
CA ASP A 214 -0.84 12.84 27.84
C ASP A 214 -1.68 13.98 27.28
N SER A 215 -2.31 14.70 28.20
CA SER A 215 -2.96 15.99 27.96
C SER A 215 -1.86 16.99 27.62
N GLY A 216 -1.70 17.31 26.33
CA GLY A 216 -0.72 18.29 25.88
C GLY A 216 -0.99 18.73 24.44
N ASP A 217 -1.62 19.89 24.31
CA ASP A 217 -1.59 20.81 23.17
C ASP A 217 -2.13 20.30 21.83
N LEU A 218 -3.47 20.36 21.75
CA LEU A 218 -4.20 20.50 20.50
C LEU A 218 -3.97 21.93 19.97
N ILE A 219 -2.88 22.18 19.24
CA ILE A 219 -2.71 23.43 18.50
C ILE A 219 -3.64 23.37 17.29
N ILE A 220 -4.85 23.85 17.47
CA ILE A 220 -5.76 24.23 16.40
C ILE A 220 -5.20 25.53 15.81
N ILE A 221 -4.54 25.45 14.65
CA ILE A 221 -4.33 26.65 13.82
C ILE A 221 -5.68 26.94 13.15
N VAL A 222 -6.54 27.67 13.84
CA VAL A 222 -7.67 28.35 13.21
C VAL A 222 -7.21 29.75 12.87
N SER A 223 -7.25 30.05 11.59
CA SER A 223 -7.04 31.37 11.01
C SER A 223 -8.05 32.34 11.61
N ASP A 224 -7.54 33.36 12.27
CA ASP A 224 -8.31 34.43 12.91
C ASP A 224 -8.93 35.35 11.84
N SER A 225 -10.24 35.54 11.91
CA SER A 225 -10.95 36.61 11.21
C SER A 225 -11.97 37.23 12.16
N GLU A 226 -11.74 38.52 12.41
CA GLU A 226 -12.33 39.45 13.38
C GLU A 226 -13.86 39.54 13.53
N SER A 227 -14.24 40.20 14.64
CA SER A 227 -15.49 40.94 14.94
C SER A 227 -16.70 40.12 15.44
N ASP A 228 -17.52 40.50 16.42
CA ASP A 228 -17.74 41.77 17.13
C ASP A 228 -18.52 41.54 18.46
N SER A 229 -18.16 42.30 19.50
CA SER A 229 -18.89 42.79 20.71
C SER A 229 -19.88 41.95 21.60
N PRO A 230 -20.08 42.35 22.89
CA PRO A 230 -20.56 41.50 23.98
C PRO A 230 -22.05 41.69 24.33
N ILE A 231 -22.67 40.65 24.93
CA ILE A 231 -23.96 40.76 25.62
C ILE A 231 -23.76 40.43 27.10
N ILE A 232 -23.87 41.48 27.93
CA ILE A 232 -24.12 41.40 29.37
C ILE A 232 -25.62 41.23 29.57
N ILE A 233 -26.07 40.21 30.31
CA ILE A 233 -27.31 40.30 31.09
C ILE A 233 -27.14 39.55 32.42
N ASN A 234 -26.95 40.38 33.46
CA ASN A 234 -27.48 40.34 34.84
C ASN A 234 -27.37 39.07 35.70
#